data_AF-A0A2V7UKA8-F1
#
_entry.id   AF-A0A2V7UKA8-F1
#
_cell.length_a   1.000
_cell.length_b   1.000
_cell.length_c   1.000
_cell.angle_alpha   90.00
_cell.angle_beta   90.00
_cell.angle_gamma   90.00
#
_symmetry.space_group_name_H-M   'P 1'
#
loop_
_entity.id
_entity.type
_entity.pdbx_description
1 polymer ?
#
loop_
_entity_poly.entity_id
_entity_poly.type
_entity_poly.pdbx_seq_one_letter_code
_entity_poly.pdbx_strand_id
1 'polypeptide(L)'
;MKLEPPDQALMRQALRMARRAGSRGEVPVGALAARAGVVVARASNATVKRKDPTAHAEVLVLRRAARVLGNHRLEGLTLYVTLEPCLMCLGAM
;
A
#
# COMPACT_ATOMS: atom_id res chain seq x y z
N MET A 1 8.33 8.83 27.24
CA MET A 1 8.16 8.04 26.01
C MET A 1 7.31 8.87 25.05
N LYS A 2 7.85 9.42 23.96
CA LYS A 2 7.05 10.21 23.01
C LYS A 2 6.18 9.24 22.21
N LEU A 3 4.86 9.43 22.26
CA LEU A 3 3.93 8.71 21.39
C LEU A 3 4.23 9.10 19.94
N GLU A 4 4.44 8.10 19.10
CA GLU A 4 4.66 8.26 17.66
C GLU A 4 3.35 8.69 16.99
N PRO A 5 3.34 9.73 16.13
CA PRO A 5 2.15 10.11 15.38
C PRO A 5 1.61 8.91 14.58
N PRO A 6 0.29 8.70 14.51
CA PRO A 6 -0.31 7.53 13.84
C PRO A 6 0.23 7.30 12.42
N ASP A 7 0.42 8.38 11.65
CA ASP A 7 0.91 8.34 10.28
C ASP A 7 2.34 7.80 10.16
N GLN A 8 3.23 8.17 11.08
CA GLN A 8 4.62 7.71 11.07
C GLN A 8 4.70 6.20 11.37
N ALA A 9 3.85 5.71 12.28
CA ALA A 9 3.76 4.29 12.59
C ALA A 9 3.26 3.48 11.40
N LEU A 10 2.24 3.97 10.70
CA LEU A 10 1.70 3.35 9.48
C LEU A 10 2.71 3.39 8.33
N MET A 11 3.39 4.52 8.12
CA MET A 11 4.44 4.64 7.10
C MET A 11 5.63 3.70 7.38
N ARG A 12 6.06 3.57 8.65
CA ARG A 12 7.09 2.57 9.01
C ARG A 12 6.65 1.15 8.71
N GLN A 13 5.36 0.84 8.81
CA GLN A 13 4.85 -0.46 8.40
C GLN A 13 4.94 -0.67 6.88
N ALA A 14 4.60 0.34 6.08
CA ALA A 14 4.77 0.32 4.63
C ALA A 14 6.24 0.15 4.23
N LEU A 15 7.17 0.86 4.89
CA LEU A 15 8.62 0.72 4.68
C LEU A 15 9.13 -0.69 4.99
N ARG A 16 8.63 -1.34 6.06
CA ARG A 16 8.98 -2.75 6.33
C ARG A 16 8.52 -3.68 5.20
N MET A 17 7.41 -3.39 4.55
CA MET A 17 6.92 -4.17 3.41
C MET A 17 7.74 -3.91 2.14
N ALA A 18 8.08 -2.66 1.87
CA ALA A 18 8.96 -2.25 0.78
C ALA A 18 10.30 -3.00 0.83
N ARG A 19 10.95 -3.04 2.01
CA ARG A 19 12.21 -3.79 2.21
C ARG A 19 12.07 -5.28 1.90
N ARG A 20 10.97 -5.91 2.34
CA ARG A 20 10.68 -7.31 2.03
C ARG A 20 10.38 -7.56 0.54
N ALA A 21 9.86 -6.58 -0.18
CA ALA A 21 9.71 -6.67 -1.63
C ALA A 21 11.07 -6.61 -2.33
N GLY A 22 11.90 -5.63 -1.95
CA GLY A 22 13.29 -5.52 -2.42
C GLY A 22 14.09 -6.81 -2.21
N SER A 23 13.98 -7.44 -1.03
CA SER A 23 14.67 -8.71 -0.74
C SER A 23 14.18 -9.91 -1.57
N ARG A 24 13.07 -9.76 -2.30
CA ARG A 24 12.53 -10.77 -3.24
C ARG A 24 12.79 -10.41 -4.71
N GLY A 25 13.60 -9.38 -4.98
CA GLY A 25 13.90 -8.93 -6.34
C GLY A 25 12.82 -8.06 -6.98
N GLU A 26 11.90 -7.50 -6.18
CA GLU A 26 10.90 -6.54 -6.65
C GLU A 26 11.39 -5.10 -6.45
N VAL A 27 10.79 -4.13 -7.14
CA VAL A 27 10.96 -2.71 -6.80
C VAL A 27 10.51 -2.48 -5.34
N PRO A 28 11.32 -1.87 -4.47
CA PRO A 28 11.03 -1.79 -3.04
C PRO A 28 9.98 -0.72 -2.72
N VAL A 29 8.72 -0.99 -3.07
CA VAL A 29 7.55 -0.14 -2.77
C VAL A 29 6.56 -0.91 -1.91
N GLY A 30 6.10 -0.28 -0.83
CA GLY A 30 5.06 -0.78 0.06
C GLY A 30 3.90 0.20 0.15
N ALA A 31 2.69 -0.33 0.26
CA ALA A 31 1.48 0.47 0.42
C ALA A 31 0.52 -0.11 1.48
N LEU A 32 -0.18 0.79 2.16
CA LEU A 32 -1.09 0.48 3.26
C LEU A 32 -2.31 1.39 3.17
N ALA A 33 -3.51 0.81 3.26
CA ALA A 33 -4.76 1.55 3.38
C ALA A 33 -5.30 1.45 4.80
N ALA A 34 -5.59 2.58 5.45
CA ALA A 34 -6.10 2.64 6.81
C ALA A 34 -7.36 3.50 6.90
N ARG A 35 -8.20 3.24 7.90
CA ARG A 35 -9.37 4.05 8.28
C ARG A 35 -9.28 4.35 9.77
N ALA A 36 -9.29 5.62 10.15
CA ALA A 36 -9.17 6.03 11.55
C ALA A 36 -7.99 5.35 12.29
N GLY A 37 -6.81 5.29 11.64
CA GLY A 37 -5.61 4.64 12.17
C GLY A 37 -5.61 3.10 12.13
N VAL A 38 -6.74 2.45 11.79
CA VAL A 38 -6.86 1.00 11.69
C VAL A 38 -6.56 0.54 10.27
N VAL A 39 -5.67 -0.43 10.13
CA VAL A 39 -5.26 -0.91 8.81
C VAL A 39 -6.28 -1.85 8.21
N VAL A 40 -6.79 -1.48 7.03
CA VAL A 40 -7.75 -2.26 6.24
C VAL A 40 -7.03 -3.22 5.30
N ALA A 41 -6.00 -2.74 4.61
CA ALA A 41 -5.27 -3.53 3.63
C ALA A 41 -3.79 -3.15 3.55
N ARG A 42 -2.99 -4.10 3.08
CA ARG A 42 -1.54 -3.96 2.89
C ARG A 42 -1.08 -4.69 1.63
N ALA A 43 -0.18 -4.09 0.86
CA ALA A 43 0.49 -4.72 -0.26
C ALA A 43 1.91 -4.14 -0.48
N SER A 44 2.68 -4.82 -1.32
CA SER A 44 3.98 -4.35 -1.82
C SER A 44 4.06 -4.65 -3.31
N ASN A 45 4.97 -4.00 -4.03
CA ASN A 45 5.20 -4.30 -5.44
C ASN A 45 5.38 -5.81 -5.67
N ALA A 46 4.80 -6.32 -6.74
CA ALA A 46 4.85 -7.72 -7.11
C ALA A 46 4.83 -7.93 -8.63
N THR A 47 5.34 -6.97 -9.41
CA THR A 47 5.30 -6.99 -10.88
C THR A 47 6.05 -8.19 -11.45
N VAL A 48 7.22 -8.51 -10.89
CA VAL A 48 8.02 -9.66 -11.32
C VAL A 48 7.34 -10.97 -10.94
N LYS A 49 6.99 -11.14 -9.66
CA LYS A 49 6.40 -12.38 -9.13
C LYS A 49 5.07 -12.70 -9.79
N ARG A 50 4.22 -11.70 -10.03
CA ARG A 50 2.89 -11.89 -10.63
C ARG A 50 2.90 -11.87 -12.16
N LYS A 51 4.03 -11.53 -12.80
CA LYS A 51 4.11 -11.29 -14.25
C LYS A 51 3.00 -10.33 -14.71
N ASP A 52 2.77 -9.29 -13.92
CA ASP A 52 1.68 -8.35 -14.08
C ASP A 52 2.25 -6.93 -13.99
N PRO A 53 2.27 -6.15 -15.09
CA PRO A 53 2.84 -4.81 -15.09
C PRO A 53 2.06 -3.84 -14.19
N THR A 54 0.82 -4.16 -13.84
CA THR A 54 -0.04 -3.34 -12.98
C THR A 54 0.07 -3.69 -11.49
N ALA A 55 0.86 -4.71 -11.12
CA ALA A 55 1.00 -5.19 -9.75
C ALA A 55 1.87 -4.30 -8.86
N HIS A 56 1.67 -2.98 -8.97
CA HIS A 56 2.20 -1.96 -8.09
C HIS A 56 1.58 -2.07 -6.69
N ALA A 57 2.27 -1.55 -5.68
CA ALA A 57 1.82 -1.67 -4.30
C ALA A 57 0.45 -1.01 -4.09
N GLU A 58 0.23 0.15 -4.70
CA GLU A 58 -0.97 0.98 -4.68
C GLU A 58 -2.16 0.23 -5.26
N VAL A 59 -2.03 -0.25 -6.51
CA VAL A 59 -3.10 -1.02 -7.19
C VAL A 59 -3.46 -2.27 -6.39
N LEU A 60 -2.46 -3.00 -5.90
CA LEU A 60 -2.70 -4.22 -5.13
C LEU A 60 -3.38 -3.94 -3.78
N VAL A 61 -3.05 -2.84 -3.10
CA VAL A 61 -3.68 -2.50 -1.81
C VAL A 61 -5.10 -1.99 -2.01
N LEU A 62 -5.39 -1.21 -3.06
CA LEU A 62 -6.74 -0.78 -3.43
C LEU A 62 -7.63 -1.98 -3.74
N ARG A 63 -7.16 -2.91 -4.59
CA ARG A 63 -7.90 -4.16 -4.90
C ARG A 63 -8.14 -5.01 -3.67
N ARG A 64 -7.20 -5.03 -2.72
CA ARG A 64 -7.35 -5.77 -1.46
C ARG A 64 -8.34 -5.06 -0.51
N ALA A 65 -8.27 -3.74 -0.40
CA ALA A 65 -9.20 -2.95 0.40
C ALA A 65 -10.63 -3.11 -0.10
N ALA A 66 -10.84 -3.04 -1.42
CA ALA A 66 -12.15 -3.24 -2.03
C ALA A 66 -12.73 -4.63 -1.73
N ARG A 67 -11.91 -5.68 -1.77
CA ARG A 67 -12.31 -7.04 -1.37
C ARG A 67 -12.66 -7.15 0.11
N VAL A 68 -11.88 -6.51 0.98
CA VAL A 68 -12.14 -6.51 2.44
C VAL A 68 -13.43 -5.78 2.78
N LEU A 69 -13.71 -4.66 2.11
CA LEU A 69 -14.89 -3.83 2.36
C LEU A 69 -16.13 -4.26 1.56
N GLY A 70 -15.98 -5.17 0.59
CA GLY A 70 -17.05 -5.56 -0.34
C GLY A 70 -17.55 -4.39 -1.21
N ASN A 71 -16.71 -3.38 -1.46
CA ASN A 71 -17.11 -2.16 -2.17
C ASN A 71 -15.95 -1.58 -3.00
N HIS A 72 -16.25 -1.04 -4.18
CA HIS A 72 -15.28 -0.33 -5.03
C HIS A 72 -15.02 1.09 -4.54
N ARG A 73 -15.96 1.71 -3.83
CA ARG A 73 -15.78 3.02 -3.20
C ARG A 73 -15.04 2.86 -1.88
N LEU A 74 -13.83 3.40 -1.82
CA LEU A 74 -12.93 3.29 -0.68
C LEU A 74 -12.93 4.57 0.18
N GLU A 75 -14.09 5.16 0.38
CA GLU A 75 -14.24 6.44 1.09
C GLU A 75 -13.71 6.36 2.54
N GLY A 76 -13.12 7.47 2.99
CA GLY A 76 -12.54 7.59 4.33
C GLY A 76 -11.29 6.73 4.58
N LEU A 77 -10.69 6.14 3.54
CA LEU A 77 -9.37 5.52 3.65
C LEU A 77 -8.27 6.56 3.43
N THR A 78 -7.19 6.43 4.19
CA THR A 78 -5.90 7.07 3.93
C THR A 78 -4.95 6.05 3.36
N LEU A 79 -4.35 6.36 2.22
CA LEU A 79 -3.34 5.52 1.57
C LEU A 79 -1.93 6.02 1.92
N TYR A 80 -1.12 5.14 2.48
CA TYR A 80 0.30 5.39 2.75
C TYR A 80 1.12 4.59 1.75
N VAL A 81 1.99 5.26 1.00
CA VAL A 81 2.88 4.66 0.00
C VAL A 81 4.31 5.17 0.21
N THR A 82 5.29 4.29 0.08
CA THR A 82 6.70 4.61 0.38
C THR A 82 7.43 5.37 -0.73
N LEU A 83 6.79 5.53 -1.88
CA LEU A 83 7.28 6.22 -3.07
C LEU A 83 6.12 6.99 -3.68
N GLU A 84 6.39 8.14 -4.31
CA GLU A 84 5.37 8.89 -5.04
C GLU A 84 4.70 8.00 -6.11
N PRO A 85 3.35 7.97 -6.19
CA PRO A 85 2.64 7.15 -7.16
C PRO A 85 2.92 7.57 -8.60
N CYS A 86 3.01 6.59 -9.51
CA CYS A 86 3.00 6.88 -10.95
C CYS A 86 1.58 7.28 -11.43
N LEU A 87 1.48 7.80 -12.66
CA LEU A 87 0.21 8.24 -13.25
C LEU A 87 -0.89 7.17 -13.23
N MET A 88 -0.53 5.90 -13.49
CA MET A 88 -1.48 4.78 -13.41
C MET A 88 -2.03 4.61 -11.99
N CYS A 89 -1.16 4.67 -10.98
CA CYS A 89 -1.54 4.48 -9.59
C CYS A 89 -2.36 5.67 -9.08
N LEU A 90 -1.99 6.89 -9.48
CA LEU A 90 -2.74 8.09 -9.16
C LEU A 90 -4.15 8.06 -9.76
N GLY A 91 -4.30 7.63 -11.02
CA GLY A 91 -5.61 7.48 -11.65
C GLY A 91 -6.47 6.35 -11.08
N ALA A 92 -5.89 5.43 -10.30
CA ALA A 92 -6.61 4.35 -9.64
C ALA A 92 -7.11 4.71 -8.23
N MET A 93 -6.58 5.76 -7.62
CA MET A 93 -6.97 6.27 -6.29
C MET A 93 -8.25 7.08 -6.37
#